data_AF-D3AU52-F1
#
_entry.id   AF-D3AU52-F1
#
_cell.length_a   1.000
_cell.length_b   1.000
_cell.length_c   1.000
_cell.angle_alpha   90.00
_cell.angle_beta   90.00
_cell.angle_gamma   90.00
#
_symmetry.space_group_name_H-M   'P 1'
#
loop_
_entity.id
_entity.type
_entity.pdbx_description
1 polymer ?
#
loop_
_entity_poly.entity_id
_entity_poly.type
_entity_poly.pdbx_seq_one_letter_code
_entity_poly.pdbx_strand_id
1 'polypeptide(L)'
;MMIRNMVLKRIGSALLALLLSSVVIFLLVRLAPGDPINLVLGEGPGDIGVNTELLEERRESLREAHGLNDSIPVQYANWFKKIITLDMGTSIRSGRPITQELWSRVPATFTLALAALFIETILGVLFGIYSAVHAGKLQDRAIRLFCVILASLPAFVLSLLFLFLFCLFGFIG
;
A
#
# COMPACT_ATOMS: atom_id res chain seq x y z
N MET A 1 18.35 -17.60 -26.45
CA MET A 1 19.34 -17.02 -25.50
C MET A 1 18.96 -15.60 -25.04
N MET A 2 18.44 -14.73 -25.92
CA MET A 2 18.06 -13.35 -25.59
C MET A 2 16.89 -13.23 -24.60
N ILE A 3 15.82 -14.03 -24.78
CA ILE A 3 14.64 -14.05 -23.89
C ILE A 3 15.01 -14.46 -22.46
N ARG A 4 15.84 -15.50 -22.29
CA ARG A 4 16.32 -15.96 -20.98
C ARG A 4 17.05 -14.85 -20.21
N ASN A 5 17.93 -14.12 -20.89
CA ASN A 5 18.67 -13.03 -20.25
C ASN A 5 17.75 -11.85 -19.88
N MET A 6 16.72 -11.56 -20.68
CA MET A 6 15.72 -10.53 -20.35
C MET A 6 14.87 -10.94 -19.14
N VAL A 7 14.40 -12.18 -19.09
CA VAL A 7 13.61 -12.71 -17.97
C VAL A 7 14.44 -12.70 -16.68
N LEU A 8 15.70 -13.18 -16.73
CA LEU A 8 16.60 -13.15 -15.56
C LEU A 8 16.87 -11.73 -15.07
N LYS A 9 17.13 -10.77 -15.98
CA LYS A 9 17.30 -9.36 -15.61
C LYS A 9 16.05 -8.78 -14.96
N ARG A 10 14.86 -9.09 -15.50
CA ARG A 10 13.58 -8.61 -14.94
C ARG A 10 13.30 -9.20 -13.56
N ILE A 11 13.47 -10.51 -13.39
CA ILE A 11 13.30 -11.18 -12.10
C ILE A 11 14.31 -10.61 -11.09
N GLY A 12 15.58 -10.46 -11.47
CA GLY A 12 16.60 -9.84 -10.62
C GLY A 12 16.23 -8.42 -10.20
N SER A 13 15.78 -7.58 -11.14
CA SER A 13 15.32 -6.21 -10.83
C SER A 13 14.09 -6.19 -9.94
N ALA A 14 13.16 -7.13 -10.12
CA ALA A 14 11.94 -7.22 -9.30
C ALA A 14 12.28 -7.66 -7.87
N LEU A 15 13.15 -8.66 -7.71
CA LEU A 15 13.61 -9.10 -6.39
C LEU A 15 14.38 -7.99 -5.67
N LEU A 16 15.25 -7.27 -6.37
CA LEU A 16 15.98 -6.13 -5.79
C LEU A 16 15.02 -5.01 -5.37
N ALA A 17 14.05 -4.67 -6.24
CA ALA A 17 13.04 -3.67 -5.93
C ALA A 17 12.20 -4.07 -4.71
N LEU A 18 11.75 -5.33 -4.64
CA LEU A 18 11.03 -5.86 -3.49
C LEU A 18 11.86 -5.79 -2.21
N LEU A 19 13.12 -6.23 -2.25
CA LEU A 19 14.01 -6.19 -1.09
C LEU A 19 14.19 -4.74 -0.60
N LEU A 20 14.56 -3.81 -1.48
CA LEU A 20 14.75 -2.41 -1.13
C LEU A 20 13.45 -1.78 -0.60
N SER A 21 12.32 -2.01 -1.26
CA SER A 21 11.03 -1.51 -0.79
C SER A 21 10.65 -2.09 0.57
N SER A 22 10.96 -3.36 0.84
CA SER A 22 10.65 -3.99 2.12
C SER A 22 11.47 -3.38 3.25
N VAL A 23 12.75 -3.08 3.02
CA VAL A 23 13.60 -2.37 3.98
C VAL A 23 13.05 -0.98 4.25
N VAL A 24 12.71 -0.23 3.20
CA VAL A 24 12.16 1.12 3.33
C VAL A 24 10.84 1.09 4.11
N ILE A 25 9.89 0.23 3.74
CA ILE A 25 8.60 0.10 4.43
C ILE A 25 8.80 -0.33 5.88
N PHE A 26 9.69 -1.30 6.14
CA PHE A 26 9.99 -1.76 7.49
C PHE A 26 10.56 -0.65 8.37
N LEU A 27 11.45 0.18 7.84
CA LEU A 27 11.99 1.34 8.53
C LEU A 27 10.90 2.41 8.74
N LEU A 28 10.10 2.71 7.72
CA LEU A 28 9.01 3.70 7.83
C LEU A 28 8.00 3.31 8.91
N VAL A 29 7.64 2.03 9.02
CA VAL A 29 6.73 1.54 10.07
C VAL A 29 7.33 1.71 11.47
N ARG A 30 8.65 1.59 11.61
CA ARG A 30 9.37 1.71 12.91
C ARG A 30 9.72 3.14 13.29
N LEU A 31 9.87 4.01 12.30
CA LEU A 31 10.10 5.44 12.48
C LEU A 31 8.78 6.20 12.61
N ALA A 32 7.65 5.59 12.23
CA ALA A 32 6.33 6.18 12.41
C ALA A 32 6.06 6.47 13.89
N PRO A 33 5.52 7.65 14.22
CA PRO A 33 5.13 7.96 15.59
C PRO A 33 3.98 7.06 16.04
N GLY A 34 4.18 6.35 17.15
CA GLY A 34 3.22 5.42 17.75
C GLY A 34 3.79 4.01 17.90
N ASP A 35 3.78 3.48 19.11
CA ASP A 35 4.18 2.09 19.36
C ASP A 35 3.01 1.16 18.96
N PRO A 36 3.21 0.21 18.04
CA PRO A 36 2.16 -0.73 17.66
C PRO A 36 1.61 -1.54 18.85
N ILE A 37 2.38 -1.69 19.93
CA ILE A 37 1.91 -2.33 21.17
C ILE A 37 0.93 -1.44 21.93
N ASN A 38 1.10 -0.12 21.90
CA ASN A 38 0.16 0.81 22.53
C ASN A 38 -1.23 0.71 21.90
N LEU A 39 -1.28 0.46 20.58
CA LEU A 39 -2.54 0.20 19.87
C LEU A 39 -3.23 -1.09 20.33
N VAL A 40 -2.46 -2.13 20.72
CA VAL A 40 -3.01 -3.39 21.26
C VAL A 40 -3.51 -3.22 22.69
N LEU A 41 -2.80 -2.41 23.48
CA LEU A 41 -3.16 -2.11 24.85
C LEU A 41 -4.35 -1.14 24.95
N GLY A 42 -4.84 -0.61 23.83
CA GLY A 42 -5.96 0.34 23.80
C GLY A 42 -5.55 1.78 24.15
N GLU A 43 -4.25 2.07 24.23
CA GLU A 43 -3.72 3.40 24.51
C GLU A 43 -3.72 4.23 23.22
N GLY A 44 -4.88 4.83 22.90
CA GLY A 44 -4.96 5.90 21.91
C GLY A 44 -4.30 7.19 22.41
N PRO A 45 -3.95 8.14 21.54
CA PRO A 45 -3.52 9.46 21.97
C PRO A 45 -4.67 10.14 22.71
N GLY A 46 -4.65 10.12 24.05
CA GLY A 46 -5.64 10.81 24.89
C GLY A 46 -6.28 10.00 26.03
N ASP A 47 -6.04 8.69 26.17
CA ASP A 47 -6.62 7.93 27.28
C ASP A 47 -5.78 8.06 28.56
N ILE A 48 -6.38 8.72 29.56
CA ILE A 48 -5.84 8.90 30.90
C ILE A 48 -6.47 7.84 31.80
N GLY A 49 -5.68 6.83 32.15
CA GLY A 49 -5.81 6.11 33.42
C GLY A 49 -6.27 4.65 33.36
N VAL A 50 -5.33 3.73 33.55
CA VAL A 50 -5.42 2.58 34.46
C VAL A 50 -3.99 2.31 35.01
N ASN A 51 -3.87 1.85 36.25
CA ASN A 51 -2.64 1.75 37.05
C ASN A 51 -1.41 1.10 36.37
N THR A 52 -0.30 1.84 36.38
CA THR A 52 0.98 1.58 37.08
C THR A 52 1.46 0.12 37.21
N GLU A 53 2.70 -0.13 36.75
CA GLU A 53 3.46 -1.40 36.74
C GLU A 53 2.90 -2.54 35.88
N LEU A 54 1.68 -3.03 36.13
CA LEU A 54 1.13 -4.19 35.41
C LEU A 54 0.95 -3.96 33.90
N LEU A 55 0.67 -2.72 33.50
CA LEU A 55 0.60 -2.32 32.10
C LEU A 55 1.98 -2.26 31.44
N GLU A 56 3.01 -1.81 32.16
CA GLU A 56 4.39 -1.78 31.65
C GLU A 56 4.94 -3.20 31.52
N GLU A 57 4.68 -4.09 32.49
CA GLU A 57 5.03 -5.52 32.38
C GLU A 57 4.33 -6.18 31.17
N ARG A 58 3.07 -5.83 30.92
CA ARG A 58 2.33 -6.34 29.76
C ARG A 58 2.85 -5.76 28.44
N ARG A 59 3.25 -4.48 28.44
CA ARG A 59 3.92 -3.85 27.29
C ARG A 59 5.24 -4.54 27.01
N GLU A 60 6.07 -4.76 28.02
CA GLU A 60 7.41 -5.32 27.88
C GLU A 60 7.37 -6.79 27.45
N SER A 61 6.45 -7.60 28.01
CA SER A 61 6.23 -8.98 27.56
C SER A 61 5.71 -9.06 26.12
N LEU A 62 4.87 -8.12 25.67
CA LEU A 62 4.47 -8.02 24.27
C LEU A 62 5.64 -7.59 23.37
N ARG A 63 6.50 -6.66 23.82
CA ARG A 63 7.70 -6.25 23.09
C ARG A 63 8.63 -7.43 22.89
N GLU A 64 8.84 -8.22 23.93
CA GLU A 64 9.70 -9.40 23.89
C GLU A 64 9.09 -10.49 22.99
N ALA A 65 7.80 -10.79 23.12
CA ALA A 65 7.09 -11.75 22.27
C ALA A 65 7.13 -11.39 20.79
N HIS A 66 7.16 -10.10 20.46
CA HIS A 66 7.27 -9.60 19.09
C HIS A 66 8.71 -9.31 18.64
N GLY A 67 9.71 -9.59 19.48
CA GLY A 67 11.13 -9.35 19.18
C GLY A 67 11.47 -7.87 19.02
N LEU A 68 10.65 -6.97 19.57
CA LEU A 68 10.85 -5.51 19.45
C LEU A 68 12.03 -5.00 20.27
N ASN A 69 12.54 -5.81 21.20
CA ASN A 69 13.72 -5.52 22.02
C ASN A 69 15.05 -5.80 21.30
N ASP A 70 15.03 -6.56 20.19
CA ASP A 70 16.25 -6.84 19.42
C ASP A 70 16.73 -5.61 18.65
N SER A 71 18.00 -5.62 18.21
CA SER A 71 18.50 -4.59 17.28
C SER A 71 17.70 -4.59 15.96
N ILE A 72 17.49 -3.41 15.36
CA ILE A 72 16.70 -3.25 14.11
C ILE A 72 17.09 -4.24 13.00
N PRO A 73 18.39 -4.51 12.74
CA PRO A 73 18.79 -5.49 11.72
C PRO A 73 18.33 -6.92 12.04
N VAL A 74 18.40 -7.33 13.31
CA VAL A 74 17.94 -8.66 13.76
C VAL A 74 16.43 -8.78 13.59
N GLN A 75 15.69 -7.72 13.94
CA GLN A 75 14.24 -7.69 13.74
C GLN A 75 13.86 -7.83 12.26
N TYR A 76 14.59 -7.16 11.35
CA TYR A 76 14.36 -7.28 9.91
C TYR A 76 14.69 -8.68 9.41
N ALA A 77 15.83 -9.25 9.83
CA ALA A 77 16.23 -10.60 9.44
C ALA A 77 15.22 -11.66 9.89
N ASN A 78 14.73 -11.57 11.13
CA ASN A 78 13.71 -12.47 11.68
C ASN A 78 12.38 -12.33 10.92
N TRP A 79 11.92 -11.10 10.68
CA TRP A 79 10.72 -10.85 9.89
C TRP A 79 10.86 -11.38 8.46
N PHE A 80 11.96 -11.05 7.78
CA PHE A 80 12.21 -11.47 6.41
C PHE A 80 12.29 -13.00 6.29
N LYS A 81 12.93 -13.67 7.26
CA LYS A 81 12.97 -15.14 7.34
C LYS A 81 11.57 -15.75 7.41
N LYS A 82 10.68 -15.20 8.25
CA LYS A 82 9.29 -15.67 8.36
C LYS A 82 8.55 -15.52 7.02
N ILE A 83 8.69 -14.36 6.36
CA ILE A 83 8.06 -14.09 5.07
C ILE A 83 8.53 -15.06 3.97
N ILE A 84 9.83 -15.33 3.85
CA ILE A 84 10.33 -16.29 2.84
C ILE A 84 9.91 -17.73 3.14
N THR A 85 9.62 -18.07 4.40
CA THR A 85 9.01 -19.35 4.79
C THR A 85 7.48 -19.36 4.68
N LEU A 86 6.88 -18.33 4.08
CA LEU A 86 5.43 -18.13 3.94
C LEU A 86 4.67 -18.02 5.27
N ASP A 87 5.38 -17.71 6.35
CA ASP A 87 4.80 -17.36 7.64
C ASP A 87 4.65 -15.85 7.73
N MET A 88 3.42 -15.37 7.53
CA MET A 88 3.10 -13.94 7.69
C MET A 88 2.80 -13.58 9.15
N GLY A 89 2.58 -14.57 10.02
CA GLY A 89 2.16 -14.36 11.40
C GLY A 89 0.75 -13.77 11.55
N THR A 90 0.53 -13.15 12.70
CA THR A 90 -0.74 -12.53 13.11
C THR A 90 -0.63 -11.02 13.11
N SER A 91 -1.74 -10.37 12.77
CA SER A 91 -1.90 -8.93 12.81
C SER A 91 -1.89 -8.47 14.26
N ILE A 92 -0.93 -7.62 14.62
CA ILE A 92 -0.84 -7.02 15.95
C ILE A 92 -2.13 -6.24 16.28
N ARG A 93 -2.73 -5.58 15.27
CA ARG A 93 -3.94 -4.78 15.45
C ARG A 93 -5.22 -5.59 15.61
N SER A 94 -5.43 -6.63 14.79
CA SER A 94 -6.71 -7.36 14.76
C SER A 94 -6.68 -8.71 15.49
N GLY A 95 -5.48 -9.19 15.84
CA GLY A 95 -5.25 -10.54 16.39
C GLY A 95 -5.47 -11.68 15.38
N ARG A 96 -5.82 -11.39 14.12
CA ARG A 96 -6.11 -12.40 13.10
C ARG A 96 -4.88 -12.76 12.26
N PRO A 97 -4.81 -13.96 11.65
CA PRO A 97 -3.77 -14.28 10.68
C PRO A 97 -3.74 -13.23 9.55
N ILE A 98 -2.54 -12.73 9.22
CA ILE A 98 -2.38 -11.69 8.17
C ILE A 98 -2.84 -12.23 6.80
N THR A 99 -2.65 -13.52 6.55
CA THR A 99 -3.13 -14.20 5.35
C THR A 99 -4.64 -14.07 5.16
N GLN A 100 -5.43 -14.20 6.22
CA GLN A 100 -6.89 -14.05 6.18
C GLN A 100 -7.29 -12.60 5.89
N GLU A 101 -6.61 -11.65 6.53
CA GLU A 101 -6.77 -10.21 6.28
C GLU A 101 -6.42 -9.81 4.85
N LEU A 102 -5.41 -10.45 4.25
CA LEU A 102 -5.03 -10.21 2.87
C LEU A 102 -6.10 -10.77 1.91
N TRP A 103 -6.50 -12.02 2.13
CA TRP A 103 -7.53 -12.67 1.32
C TRP A 103 -8.87 -11.95 1.34
N SER A 104 -9.25 -11.31 2.45
CA SER A 104 -10.48 -10.51 2.51
C SER A 104 -10.42 -9.24 1.65
N ARG A 105 -9.23 -8.75 1.30
CA ARG A 105 -9.04 -7.51 0.51
C ARG A 105 -8.79 -7.78 -0.97
N VAL A 106 -8.23 -8.94 -1.31
CA VAL A 106 -7.93 -9.35 -2.69
C VAL A 106 -9.12 -9.18 -3.64
N PRO A 107 -10.35 -9.63 -3.33
CA PRO A 107 -11.49 -9.49 -4.24
C PRO A 107 -11.84 -8.03 -4.55
N ALA A 108 -11.77 -7.14 -3.55
CA ALA A 108 -12.05 -5.73 -3.73
C ALA A 108 -10.99 -5.08 -4.63
N THR A 109 -9.70 -5.32 -4.36
CA THR A 109 -8.59 -4.82 -5.20
C THR A 109 -8.71 -5.32 -6.63
N PHE A 110 -9.03 -6.61 -6.81
CA PHE A 110 -9.17 -7.21 -8.13
C PHE A 110 -10.35 -6.61 -8.91
N THR A 111 -11.50 -6.46 -8.26
CA THR A 111 -12.69 -5.85 -8.86
C THR A 111 -12.41 -4.40 -9.29
N LEU A 112 -11.78 -3.61 -8.42
CA LEU A 112 -11.39 -2.23 -8.73
C LEU A 112 -10.38 -2.16 -9.86
N ALA A 113 -9.37 -3.03 -9.87
CA ALA A 113 -8.36 -3.06 -10.92
C ALA A 113 -8.96 -3.43 -12.28
N LEU A 114 -9.85 -4.41 -12.33
CA LEU A 114 -10.54 -4.80 -13.56
C LEU A 114 -11.48 -3.69 -14.07
N ALA A 115 -12.24 -3.06 -13.18
CA ALA A 115 -13.11 -1.95 -13.54
C ALA A 115 -12.30 -0.76 -14.10
N ALA A 116 -11.20 -0.40 -13.42
CA ALA A 116 -10.30 0.65 -13.87
C ALA A 116 -9.69 0.33 -15.25
N LEU A 117 -9.16 -0.89 -15.42
CA LEU A 117 -8.57 -1.34 -16.68
C LEU A 117 -9.59 -1.29 -17.82
N PHE A 118 -10.81 -1.75 -17.57
CA PHE A 118 -11.88 -1.75 -18.57
C PHE A 118 -12.23 -0.32 -19.01
N ILE A 119 -12.47 0.58 -18.04
CA ILE A 119 -12.80 1.98 -18.32
C ILE A 119 -11.66 2.69 -19.03
N GLU A 120 -10.42 2.56 -18.52
CA GLU A 120 -9.24 3.19 -19.10
C GLU A 120 -8.97 2.68 -20.52
N THR A 121 -9.13 1.38 -20.77
CA THR A 121 -8.94 0.82 -22.11
C THR A 121 -9.97 1.38 -23.07
N ILE A 122 -11.26 1.43 -22.70
CA ILE A 122 -12.31 1.96 -23.57
C ILE A 122 -12.08 3.45 -23.85
N LEU A 123 -11.94 4.26 -22.80
CA LEU A 123 -11.77 5.70 -22.95
C LEU A 123 -10.46 6.04 -23.66
N GLY A 124 -9.37 5.38 -23.28
CA GLY A 124 -8.04 5.58 -23.86
C GLY A 124 -8.00 5.22 -25.34
N VAL A 125 -8.62 4.10 -25.75
CA VAL A 125 -8.72 3.73 -27.16
C VAL A 125 -9.61 4.71 -27.93
N LEU A 126 -10.77 5.09 -27.39
CA LEU A 126 -11.68 6.04 -28.06
C LEU A 126 -11.03 7.41 -28.26
N PHE A 127 -10.48 8.01 -27.20
CA PHE A 127 -9.80 9.30 -27.29
C PHE A 127 -8.52 9.22 -28.11
N GLY A 128 -7.78 8.11 -28.02
CA GLY A 128 -6.58 7.85 -28.81
C GLY A 128 -6.88 7.80 -30.31
N ILE A 129 -7.89 7.04 -30.73
CA ILE A 129 -8.34 6.98 -32.13
C ILE A 129 -8.84 8.36 -32.58
N TYR A 130 -9.65 9.03 -31.77
CA TYR A 130 -10.22 10.32 -32.14
C TYR A 130 -9.15 11.41 -32.31
N SER A 131 -8.17 11.46 -31.41
CA SER A 131 -6.99 12.33 -31.50
C SER A 131 -6.14 12.00 -32.72
N ALA A 132 -5.93 10.71 -33.04
CA ALA A 132 -5.17 10.29 -34.21
C ALA A 132 -5.84 10.70 -35.54
N VAL A 133 -7.16 10.52 -35.66
CA VAL A 133 -7.91 10.93 -36.87
C VAL A 133 -7.93 12.46 -37.03
N HIS A 134 -7.90 13.20 -35.93
CA HIS A 134 -7.92 14.67 -35.92
C HIS A 134 -6.54 15.29 -35.68
N ALA A 135 -5.47 14.57 -36.03
CA ALA A 135 -4.10 14.98 -35.77
C ALA A 135 -3.82 16.44 -36.21
N GLY A 136 -3.26 17.22 -35.28
CA GLY A 136 -2.88 18.62 -35.50
C GLY A 136 -4.01 19.64 -35.30
N LYS A 137 -5.28 19.21 -35.24
CA LYS A 137 -6.45 20.06 -35.03
C LYS A 137 -6.62 20.45 -33.56
N LEU A 138 -7.53 21.39 -33.28
CA LEU A 138 -7.79 21.89 -31.93
C LEU A 138 -8.24 20.77 -30.97
N GLN A 139 -9.06 19.83 -31.44
CA GLN A 139 -9.58 18.73 -30.61
C GLN A 139 -8.46 17.79 -30.15
N ASP A 140 -7.54 17.44 -31.05
CA ASP A 140 -6.36 16.64 -30.75
C ASP A 140 -5.47 17.36 -29.72
N ARG A 141 -5.21 18.66 -29.90
CA ARG A 141 -4.45 19.46 -28.93
C ARG A 141 -5.13 19.50 -27.55
N ALA A 142 -6.45 19.67 -27.51
CA ALA A 142 -7.21 19.70 -26.26
C ALA A 142 -7.16 18.35 -25.53
N ILE A 143 -7.35 17.23 -26.23
CA ILE A 143 -7.26 15.89 -25.65
C ILE A 143 -5.86 15.63 -25.11
N ARG A 144 -4.81 15.93 -25.89
CA ARG A 144 -3.43 15.74 -25.44
C ARG A 144 -3.12 16.58 -24.21
N LEU A 145 -3.53 17.86 -24.19
CA LEU A 145 -3.34 18.72 -23.02
C LEU A 145 -4.05 18.15 -21.79
N PHE A 146 -5.30 17.69 -21.94
CA PHE A 146 -6.05 17.06 -20.86
C PHE A 146 -5.36 15.80 -20.33
N CYS A 147 -4.89 14.91 -21.21
CA CYS A 147 -4.13 13.71 -20.83
C CYS A 147 -2.84 14.06 -20.09
N VAL A 148 -2.10 15.09 -20.54
CA VAL A 148 -0.87 15.53 -19.87
C VAL A 148 -1.17 16.09 -18.48
N ILE A 149 -2.23 16.88 -18.31
CA ILE A 149 -2.65 17.40 -17.01
C ILE A 149 -2.96 16.23 -16.06
N LEU A 150 -3.81 15.28 -16.49
CA LEU A 150 -4.15 14.12 -15.67
C LEU A 150 -2.92 13.28 -15.31
N ALA A 151 -2.02 13.03 -16.27
CA ALA A 151 -0.82 12.24 -16.04
C ALA A 151 0.21 12.94 -15.13
N SER A 152 0.17 14.26 -15.05
CA SER A 152 1.08 15.06 -14.21
C SER A 152 0.57 15.24 -12.78
N LEU A 153 -0.73 15.03 -12.55
CA LEU A 153 -1.31 15.13 -11.21
C LEU A 153 -0.92 13.88 -10.39
N PRO A 154 -0.42 14.06 -9.15
CA PRO A 154 -0.22 12.92 -8.26
C PRO A 154 -1.54 12.18 -8.03
N ALA A 155 -1.53 10.85 -8.14
CA ALA A 155 -2.74 10.04 -8.03
C ALA A 155 -3.52 10.31 -6.72
N PHE A 156 -2.82 10.56 -5.60
CA PHE A 156 -3.47 10.86 -4.32
C PHE A 156 -4.29 12.16 -4.36
N VAL A 157 -3.86 13.18 -5.11
CA VAL A 157 -4.59 14.45 -5.25
C VAL A 157 -5.91 14.21 -5.97
N LEU A 158 -5.87 13.43 -7.05
CA LEU A 158 -7.08 13.08 -7.79
C LEU A 158 -8.03 12.24 -6.94
N SER A 159 -7.51 11.28 -6.17
CA SER A 159 -8.29 10.49 -5.22
C SER A 159 -8.98 11.37 -4.17
N LEU A 160 -8.29 12.36 -3.62
CA LEU A 160 -8.88 13.30 -2.65
C LEU A 160 -9.96 14.19 -3.27
N LEU A 161 -9.75 14.67 -4.50
CA LEU A 161 -10.76 15.44 -5.23
C LEU A 161 -12.03 14.63 -5.49
N PHE A 162 -11.89 13.38 -5.93
CA PHE A 162 -13.04 12.49 -6.12
C PHE A 162 -13.73 12.13 -4.81
N LEU A 163 -12.97 11.90 -3.74
CA LEU A 163 -13.54 11.69 -2.41
C LEU A 163 -14.39 12.89 -1.98
N PHE A 164 -13.87 14.11 -2.13
CA PHE A 164 -14.60 15.34 -1.81
C PHE A 164 -15.87 15.47 -2.67
N LEU A 165 -15.76 15.22 -3.97
CA LEU A 165 -16.87 15.26 -4.91
C LEU A 165 -17.99 14.28 -4.50
N PHE A 166 -17.67 13.00 -4.31
CA PHE A 166 -18.67 11.98 -3.97
C PHE A 166 -19.29 12.17 -2.59
N CYS A 167 -18.53 12.70 -1.63
CA CYS A 167 -19.02 13.07 -0.31
C CYS A 167 -20.01 14.24 -0.40
N LEU A 168 -19.67 15.30 -1.12
CA LEU A 168 -20.51 16.50 -1.27
C LEU A 168 -21.84 16.18 -1.98
N PHE A 169 -21.81 15.31 -2.99
CA PHE A 169 -22.99 14.94 -3.77
C PHE A 169 -23.78 13.76 -3.20
N GLY A 170 -23.45 13.27 -2.00
CA GLY A 170 -24.24 12.25 -1.30
C GLY A 170 -24.19 10.85 -1.91
N PHE A 171 -23.19 10.55 -2.75
CA PHE A 171 -23.00 9.19 -3.29
C PHE A 171 -22.47 8.21 -2.22
N ILE A 172 -21.95 8.74 -1.11
CA ILE A 172 -21.43 8.00 0.03
C ILE A 172 -22.21 8.49 1.26
N GLY A 173 -23.45 8.01 1.40
CA GLY A 173 -24.35 8.27 2.53
C GLY A 173 -25.19 7.05 2.82
#